data_AF-A0AAV5ZJI0-F1
#
_entry.id   AF-A0AAV5ZJI0-F1
#
_cell.length_a   1.000
_cell.length_b   1.000
_cell.length_c   1.000
_cell.angle_alpha   90.00
_cell.angle_beta   90.00
_cell.angle_gamma   90.00
#
_symmetry.space_group_name_H-M   'P 1'
#
loop_
_entity.id
_entity.type
_entity.pdbx_description
1 polymer ?
#
loop_
_entity_poly.entity_id
_entity_poly.type
_entity_poly.pdbx_seq_one_letter_code
_entity_poly.pdbx_strand_id
1 'polypeptide(L)' 'MRAPRAVHRVEASMLRDALDRYGTQEMAARHLGVGQATVARKVRRYGLR' A
#
# COMPACT_ATOMS: atom_id res chain seq x y z
N MET A 1 16.97 8.46 5.28
CA MET A 1 17.24 8.13 3.87
C MET A 1 15.93 8.13 3.08
N ARG A 2 15.91 8.69 1.86
CA ARG A 2 14.78 8.47 0.92
C ARG A 2 14.97 7.11 0.25
N ALA A 3 13.90 6.34 0.11
CA ALA A 3 13.96 5.08 -0.62
C ALA A 3 14.17 5.37 -2.13
N PRO A 4 14.85 4.48 -2.87
CA PRO A 4 14.96 4.61 -4.32
C PRO A 4 13.60 4.65 -5.00
N ARG A 5 13.48 5.36 -6.13
CA ARG A 5 12.23 5.43 -6.92
C ARG A 5 11.69 4.05 -7.30
N ALA A 6 12.58 3.07 -7.53
CA ALA A 6 12.20 1.70 -7.83
C ALA A 6 11.39 1.06 -6.67
N VAL A 7 11.83 1.28 -5.43
CA VAL A 7 11.13 0.78 -4.23
C VAL A 7 9.73 1.38 -4.12
N HIS A 8 9.59 2.68 -4.40
CA HIS A 8 8.27 3.34 -4.39
C HIS A 8 7.30 2.77 -5.42
N ARG A 9 7.78 2.40 -6.61
CA ARG A 9 6.93 1.77 -7.64
C ARG A 9 6.47 0.37 -7.22
N VAL A 10 7.39 -0.44 -6.70
CA VAL A 10 7.06 -1.78 -6.21
C VAL A 10 6.07 -1.70 -5.05
N GLU A 11 6.31 -0.82 -4.09
CA GLU A 11 5.40 -0.62 -2.96
C GLU A 11 4.00 -0.16 -3.41
N ALA A 12 3.91 0.75 -4.38
CA ALA A 12 2.63 1.20 -4.93
C ALA A 12 1.88 0.07 -5.67
N SER A 13 2.59 -0.78 -6.41
CA SER A 13 1.99 -1.95 -7.08
C SER A 13 1.43 -2.94 -6.07
N MET A 14 2.22 -3.31 -5.07
CA MET A 14 1.78 -4.23 -4.01
C MET A 14 0.54 -3.71 -3.26
N LEU A 15 0.49 -2.40 -2.98
CA LEU A 15 -0.68 -1.80 -2.36
C LEU A 15 -1.91 -1.85 -3.26
N ARG A 16 -1.76 -1.54 -4.55
CA ARG A 16 -2.85 -1.60 -5.52
C ARG A 16 -3.40 -3.01 -5.61
N ASP A 17 -2.53 -3.99 -5.83
CA ASP A 17 -2.92 -5.40 -5.97
C ASP A 17 -3.64 -5.91 -4.72
N ALA A 18 -3.18 -5.51 -3.52
CA ALA A 18 -3.84 -5.88 -2.28
C ALA A 18 -5.21 -5.19 -2.13
N LEU A 19 -5.35 -3.91 -2.48
CA LEU A 19 -6.62 -3.21 -2.41
C LEU A 19 -7.64 -3.79 -3.39
N ASP A 20 -7.21 -4.08 -4.62
CA ASP A 20 -8.06 -4.68 -5.65
C ASP A 20 -8.50 -6.09 -5.26
N ARG A 21 -7.62 -6.89 -4.64
CA ARG A 21 -7.92 -8.27 -4.24
C ARG A 21 -8.79 -8.37 -2.99
N TYR A 22 -8.58 -7.49 -2.01
CA TYR A 22 -9.16 -7.61 -0.68
C TYR A 22 -10.25 -6.57 -0.36
N GLY A 23 -10.41 -5.55 -1.20
CA GLY A 23 -11.50 -4.58 -1.17
C GLY A 23 -11.44 -3.53 -0.06
N THR A 24 -10.87 -3.85 1.11
CA THR A 24 -10.75 -2.90 2.23
C THR A 24 -9.31 -2.69 2.65
N GLN A 25 -9.01 -1.50 3.17
CA GLN A 25 -7.68 -1.18 3.69
C GLN A 25 -7.29 -2.05 4.88
N GLU A 26 -8.26 -2.48 5.70
CA GLU A 26 -8.01 -3.40 6.81
C GLU A 26 -7.55 -4.77 6.29
N MET A 27 -8.28 -5.37 5.35
CA MET A 27 -7.91 -6.68 4.80
C MET A 27 -6.60 -6.62 4.00
N ALA A 28 -6.38 -5.54 3.23
CA ALA A 28 -5.10 -5.30 2.56
C ALA A 28 -3.95 -5.18 3.56
N ALA A 29 -4.15 -4.48 4.68
CA ALA A 29 -3.15 -4.34 5.74
C ALA A 29 -2.82 -5.69 6.40
N ARG A 30 -3.85 -6.49 6.70
CA ARG A 30 -3.69 -7.85 7.24
C ARG A 30 -2.92 -8.75 6.28
N HIS A 31 -3.21 -8.68 4.98
CA HIS A 31 -2.47 -9.43 3.96
C HIS A 31 -1.00 -9.00 3.86
N LEU A 32 -0.74 -7.70 3.88
CA LEU A 32 0.61 -7.12 3.72
C LEU A 32 1.44 -7.16 5.01
N GLY A 33 0.89 -7.62 6.14
CA GLY A 33 1.60 -7.67 7.43
C GLY A 33 1.94 -6.30 8.01
N VAL A 34 1.12 -5.28 7.73
CA VAL A 34 1.32 -3.90 8.23
C VAL A 34 0.07 -3.37 8.91
N GLY A 35 0.19 -2.28 9.66
CA GLY A 35 -0.98 -1.60 10.23
C GLY A 35 -1.84 -0.89 9.17
N GLN A 36 -3.15 -0.81 9.40
CA GLN A 36 -4.10 -0.11 8.51
C GLN A 36 -3.73 1.37 8.30
N ALA A 37 -3.26 2.06 9.33
CA ALA A 37 -2.78 3.45 9.22
C ALA A 37 -1.57 3.58 8.26
N THR A 38 -0.74 2.55 8.17
CA THR A 38 0.38 2.51 7.21
C THR A 38 -0.14 2.41 5.78
N VAL A 39 -1.15 1.57 5.54
CA VAL A 39 -1.83 1.47 4.25
C VAL A 39 -2.47 2.81 3.90
N ALA A 40 -3.30 3.38 4.77
CA ALA A 40 -3.95 4.67 4.54
C ALA A 40 -2.97 5.79 4.17
N ARG A 41 -1.84 5.90 4.89
CA ARG A 41 -0.78 6.87 4.59
C ARG A 41 -0.13 6.61 3.22
N LYS A 42 0.12 5.35 2.87
CA LYS A 42 0.74 4.98 1.59
C LYS A 42 -0.22 5.16 0.41
N VAL A 43 -1.49 4.85 0.58
CA VAL A 43 -2.57 5.13 -0.40
C VAL A 43 -2.61 6.61 -0.75
N ARG A 44 -2.64 7.48 0.28
CA ARG A 44 -2.58 8.95 0.06
C ARG A 44 -1.28 9.39 -0.60
N ARG A 45 -0.14 8.82 -0.20
CA ARG A 45 1.17 9.14 -0.79
C ARG A 45 1.26 8.77 -2.27
N TYR A 46 0.67 7.66 -2.68
CA TYR A 46 0.76 7.14 -4.04
C TYR A 46 -0.44 7.48 -4.92
N GLY A 47 -1.46 8.15 -4.40
CA GLY A 47 -2.67 8.49 -5.15
C GLY A 47 -3.47 7.26 -5.56
N LEU A 48 -3.53 6.24 -4.70
CA LEU A 48 -4.34 5.05 -4.92
C LEU A 48 -5.77 5.29 -4.41
N ARG A 49 -6.77 4.68 -5.04
CA ARG A 49 -8.20 4.77 -4.67
C ARG A 49 -8.68 3.44 -4.13
#